data_AF-A0A6I5CHM2-F1
#
_entry.id   AF-A0A6I5CHM2-F1
#
_cell.length_a   1.000
_cell.length_b   1.000
_cell.length_c   1.000
_cell.angle_alpha   90.00
_cell.angle_beta   90.00
_cell.angle_gamma   90.00
#
_symmetry.space_group_name_H-M   'P 1'
#
loop_
_entity.id
_entity.type
_entity.pdbx_description
1 polymer ?
#
loop_
_entity_poly.entity_id
_entity_poly.type
_entity_poly.pdbx_seq_one_letter_code
_entity_poly.pdbx_strand_id
1 'polypeptide(L)'
;YTAKVRGALADAGIEVRGVHEGGDPLARLAASDAVFVGGGNSFRLLSALYRTGLREALRDAVRDGLPYMGASAGTNMAAPTLRTTNDMPIVQPPSFEALGLVPFQINPHYLDPDPRSTHKGETREERLTEFLEENDVPVLGLREGSWLRVADGRAAVGGERPARLFLRGAQPRELAVGSDVSELLTATPEFDRRA
;
A
#
# COMPACT_ATOMS: atom_id res chain seq x y z
N TYR A 1 3.79 -10.05 16.95
CA TYR A 1 3.69 -10.25 15.49
C TYR A 1 5.00 -10.71 14.88
N THR A 2 6.16 -10.13 15.25
CA THR A 2 7.51 -10.54 14.76
C THR A 2 7.76 -12.05 14.81
N ALA A 3 7.51 -12.70 15.94
CA ALA A 3 7.72 -14.15 16.09
C ALA A 3 6.95 -14.98 15.05
N LYS A 4 5.73 -14.55 14.67
CA LYS A 4 4.92 -15.21 13.64
C LYS A 4 5.59 -15.09 12.26
N VAL A 5 6.06 -13.88 11.91
CA VAL A 5 6.75 -13.64 10.63
C VAL A 5 8.08 -14.39 10.59
N ARG A 6 8.83 -14.39 11.69
CA ARG A 6 10.07 -15.15 11.85
C ARG A 6 9.85 -16.64 11.61
N GLY A 7 8.82 -17.23 12.22
CA GLY A 7 8.48 -18.64 11.99
C GLY A 7 8.11 -18.92 10.53
N ALA A 8 7.35 -18.04 9.89
CA ALA A 8 6.92 -18.22 8.50
C ALA A 8 8.04 -18.11 7.47
N LEU A 9 9.13 -17.39 7.78
CA LEU A 9 10.26 -17.17 6.88
C LEU A 9 11.52 -17.97 7.26
N ALA A 10 11.48 -18.74 8.34
CA ALA A 10 12.61 -19.52 8.83
C ALA A 10 13.11 -20.55 7.80
N ASP A 11 12.19 -21.29 7.18
CA ASP A 11 12.52 -22.32 6.18
C ASP A 11 13.11 -21.72 4.89
N ALA A 12 12.87 -20.44 4.63
CA ALA A 12 13.47 -19.69 3.53
C ALA A 12 14.88 -19.15 3.87
N GLY A 13 15.39 -19.42 5.08
CA GLY A 13 16.70 -18.92 5.54
C GLY A 13 16.74 -17.42 5.82
N ILE A 14 15.57 -16.77 5.96
CA ILE A 14 15.49 -15.32 6.17
C ILE A 14 15.46 -15.03 7.67
N GLU A 15 16.45 -14.26 8.13
CA GLU A 15 16.47 -13.77 9.50
C GLU A 15 15.52 -12.58 9.68
N VAL A 16 14.58 -12.67 10.63
CA VAL A 16 13.61 -11.61 10.89
C VAL A 16 13.86 -10.95 12.25
N ARG A 17 14.13 -9.64 12.21
CA ARG A 17 14.32 -8.79 13.39
C ARG A 17 13.22 -7.75 13.48
N GLY A 18 12.54 -7.67 14.62
CA GLY A 18 11.52 -6.63 14.83
C GLY A 18 12.18 -5.27 14.98
N VAL A 19 11.66 -4.24 14.30
CA VAL A 19 12.23 -2.88 14.40
C VAL A 19 12.13 -2.28 15.81
N HIS A 20 11.20 -2.80 16.61
CA HIS A 20 10.96 -2.42 18.01
C HIS A 20 11.75 -3.26 19.03
N GLU A 21 12.44 -4.32 18.58
CA GLU A 21 13.12 -5.27 19.48
C GLU A 21 14.50 -4.73 19.90
N GLY A 22 14.50 -3.66 20.71
CA GLY A 22 15.69 -3.07 21.32
C GLY A 22 16.59 -2.26 20.39
N GLY A 23 17.29 -1.27 20.95
CA GLY A 23 18.18 -0.37 20.21
C GLY A 23 17.44 0.71 19.42
N ASP A 24 18.19 1.40 18.56
CA ASP A 24 17.68 2.45 17.69
C ASP A 24 17.00 1.83 16.43
N PRO A 25 15.71 2.11 16.17
CA PRO A 25 15.01 1.62 14.99
C PRO A 25 15.67 2.08 13.68
N LEU A 26 16.28 3.27 13.64
CA LEU A 26 16.93 3.80 12.43
C LEU A 26 18.21 3.03 12.12
N ALA A 27 19.06 2.80 13.14
CA ALA A 27 20.24 1.95 12.99
C ALA A 27 19.89 0.53 12.53
N ARG A 28 18.76 -0.01 13.00
CA ARG A 28 18.30 -1.34 12.59
C ARG A 28 17.82 -1.37 11.13
N LEU A 29 17.12 -0.34 10.68
CA LEU A 29 16.75 -0.22 9.28
C LEU A 29 18.01 -0.14 8.40
N ALA A 30 18.99 0.68 8.77
CA ALA A 30 20.23 0.86 8.02
C ALA A 30 21.07 -0.42 7.87
N ALA A 31 20.91 -1.38 8.79
CA ALA A 31 21.61 -2.67 8.77
C ALA A 31 20.79 -3.80 8.11
N SER A 32 19.60 -3.51 7.59
CA SER A 32 18.71 -4.53 7.01
C SER A 32 18.97 -4.73 5.51
N ASP A 33 18.91 -5.99 5.05
CA ASP A 33 19.00 -6.31 3.61
C ASP A 33 17.66 -6.15 2.87
N ALA A 34 16.55 -6.13 3.60
CA ALA A 34 15.20 -5.92 3.10
C ALA A 34 14.27 -5.49 4.24
N VAL A 35 13.11 -4.94 3.89
CA VAL A 35 12.10 -4.52 4.86
C VAL A 35 10.74 -5.11 4.54
N PHE A 36 10.15 -5.75 5.56
CA PHE A 36 8.78 -6.22 5.52
C PHE A 36 7.88 -5.36 6.42
N VAL A 37 6.86 -4.75 5.83
CA VAL A 37 5.83 -4.02 6.55
C VAL A 37 4.54 -4.83 6.51
N GLY A 38 4.21 -5.44 7.65
CA GLY A 38 3.03 -6.29 7.77
C GLY A 38 1.71 -5.52 7.88
N GLY A 39 0.62 -6.29 8.01
CA GLY A 39 -0.72 -5.76 8.16
C GLY A 39 -1.04 -5.24 9.57
N GLY A 40 -2.26 -4.73 9.74
CA GLY A 40 -2.75 -4.14 10.97
C GLY A 40 -3.68 -2.97 10.66
N ASN A 41 -3.70 -1.96 11.52
CA ASN A 41 -4.39 -0.71 11.24
C ASN A 41 -3.40 0.31 10.64
N SER A 42 -3.72 0.81 9.45
CA SER A 42 -2.87 1.66 8.64
C SER A 42 -2.62 3.04 9.29
N PHE A 43 -3.62 3.62 9.95
CA PHE A 43 -3.46 4.89 10.68
C PHE A 43 -2.48 4.77 11.84
N ARG A 44 -2.59 3.69 12.64
CA ARG A 44 -1.66 3.40 13.74
C ARG A 44 -0.25 3.12 13.24
N LEU A 45 -0.13 2.39 12.13
CA LEU A 45 1.15 2.10 11.49
C LEU A 45 1.82 3.40 11.02
N LEU A 46 1.13 4.23 10.25
CA LEU A 46 1.66 5.50 9.76
C LEU A 46 2.03 6.44 10.92
N SER A 47 1.18 6.56 11.93
CA SER A 47 1.45 7.34 13.14
C SER A 47 2.72 6.86 13.87
N ALA A 48 2.98 5.54 13.90
CA ALA A 48 4.22 5.00 14.48
C ALA A 48 5.45 5.30 13.61
N LEU A 49 5.33 5.22 12.28
CA LEU A 49 6.43 5.58 11.37
C LEU A 49 6.84 7.05 11.54
N TYR A 50 5.88 7.96 11.67
CA TYR A 50 6.16 9.36 11.97
C TYR A 50 6.86 9.54 13.32
N ARG A 51 6.34 8.94 14.40
CA ARG A 51 6.93 9.10 15.75
C ARG A 51 8.36 8.58 15.87
N THR A 52 8.74 7.62 15.02
CA THR A 52 10.05 6.96 15.08
C THR A 52 11.05 7.52 14.06
N GLY A 53 10.63 8.46 13.20
CA GLY A 53 11.44 8.93 12.06
C GLY A 53 11.64 7.88 10.97
N LEU A 54 10.98 6.72 11.08
CA LEU A 54 11.11 5.63 10.11
C LEU A 54 10.42 5.95 8.78
N ARG A 55 9.48 6.91 8.71
CA ARG A 55 8.81 7.24 7.45
C ARG A 55 9.82 7.71 6.40
N GLU A 56 10.61 8.72 6.75
CA GLU A 56 11.62 9.32 5.88
C GLU A 56 12.74 8.32 5.62
N ALA A 57 13.30 7.72 6.67
CA ALA A 57 14.41 6.79 6.54
C ALA A 57 14.06 5.56 5.67
N LEU A 58 12.84 5.02 5.81
CA LEU A 58 12.37 3.89 5.00
C LEU A 58 12.14 4.29 3.55
N ARG A 59 11.54 5.47 3.32
CA ARG A 59 11.34 5.99 1.97
C ARG A 59 12.67 6.15 1.24
N ASP A 60 13.66 6.73 1.90
CA ASP A 60 14.97 7.00 1.29
C ASP A 60 15.74 5.70 1.06
N ALA A 61 15.79 4.80 2.06
CA ALA A 61 16.45 3.50 1.91
C ALA A 61 15.89 2.67 0.75
N VAL A 62 14.57 2.66 0.55
CA VAL A 62 13.95 1.92 -0.56
C VAL A 62 14.27 2.57 -1.91
N ARG A 63 14.32 3.89 -1.98
CA ARG A 63 14.75 4.62 -3.20
C ARG A 63 16.21 4.35 -3.54
N ASP A 64 17.03 4.12 -2.52
CA ASP A 64 18.45 3.74 -2.65
C ASP A 64 18.64 2.22 -2.91
N GLY A 65 17.55 1.47 -3.08
CA GLY A 65 17.57 0.08 -3.54
C GLY A 65 17.24 -0.97 -2.48
N LEU A 66 16.90 -0.58 -1.25
CA LEU A 66 16.44 -1.54 -0.23
C LEU A 66 15.13 -2.22 -0.68
N PRO A 67 15.08 -3.55 -0.83
CA PRO A 67 13.85 -4.26 -1.18
C PRO A 67 12.74 -4.07 -0.15
N TYR A 68 11.56 -3.66 -0.63
CA TYR A 68 10.36 -3.44 0.18
C TYR A 68 9.30 -4.50 -0.09
N MET A 69 8.74 -5.08 0.96
CA MET A 69 7.56 -5.94 0.89
C MET A 69 6.48 -5.44 1.86
N GLY A 70 5.32 -5.05 1.32
CA GLY A 70 4.17 -4.58 2.10
C GLY A 70 2.98 -5.54 1.99
N ALA A 71 2.34 -5.84 3.12
CA ALA A 71 1.11 -6.63 3.16
C ALA A 71 -0.03 -5.85 3.84
N SER A 72 -1.22 -5.82 3.23
CA SER A 72 -2.39 -5.14 3.78
C SER A 72 -2.08 -3.66 4.09
N ALA A 73 -2.08 -3.24 5.35
CA ALA A 73 -1.66 -1.90 5.77
C ALA A 73 -0.26 -1.51 5.25
N GLY A 74 0.68 -2.45 5.15
CA GLY A 74 1.98 -2.19 4.51
C GLY A 74 1.85 -1.84 3.03
N THR A 75 0.93 -2.47 2.30
CA THR A 75 0.64 -2.11 0.91
C THR A 75 0.15 -0.67 0.79
N ASN A 76 -0.67 -0.18 1.73
CA ASN A 76 -1.04 1.24 1.76
C ASN A 76 0.17 2.15 1.99
N MET A 77 1.16 1.75 2.79
CA MET A 77 2.33 2.59 3.06
C MET A 77 3.16 2.86 1.80
N ALA A 78 3.19 1.95 0.84
CA ALA A 78 3.93 2.14 -0.41
C ALA A 78 3.34 3.23 -1.33
N ALA A 79 2.05 3.54 -1.19
CA ALA A 79 1.37 4.58 -1.96
C ALA A 79 1.78 6.00 -1.50
N PRO A 80 1.42 7.07 -2.24
CA PRO A 80 1.67 8.44 -1.82
C PRO A 80 0.98 8.80 -0.50
N THR A 81 -0.26 8.32 -0.30
CA THR A 81 -1.06 8.65 0.88
C THR A 81 -1.86 7.46 1.42
N LEU A 82 -2.34 7.59 2.65
CA LEU A 82 -3.26 6.65 3.31
C LEU A 82 -4.71 6.72 2.80
N ARG A 83 -5.03 7.64 1.88
CA ARG A 83 -6.43 8.04 1.55
C ARG A 83 -7.29 6.93 0.94
N THR A 84 -6.69 5.82 0.51
CA THR A 84 -7.39 4.64 -0.04
C THR A 84 -7.29 3.39 0.84
N THR A 85 -7.02 3.56 2.15
CA THR A 85 -7.14 2.46 3.12
C THR A 85 -8.60 2.15 3.43
N ASN A 86 -8.87 0.92 3.87
CA ASN A 86 -10.21 0.51 4.35
C ASN A 86 -10.34 0.61 5.87
N ASP A 87 -9.23 0.94 6.54
CA ASP A 87 -9.17 0.92 7.98
C ASP A 87 -9.95 2.09 8.58
N MET A 88 -10.50 1.85 9.77
CA MET A 88 -11.07 2.92 10.58
C MET A 88 -9.95 3.82 11.14
N PRO A 89 -10.12 5.17 11.14
CA PRO A 89 -9.13 6.13 11.67
C PRO A 89 -9.10 6.14 13.20
N ILE A 90 -8.61 5.06 13.82
CA ILE A 90 -8.57 4.91 15.28
C ILE A 90 -7.54 5.82 15.98
N VAL A 91 -6.60 6.39 15.22
CA VAL A 91 -5.64 7.41 15.65
C VAL A 91 -5.39 8.38 14.51
N GLN A 92 -4.98 9.60 14.83
CA GLN A 92 -4.65 10.62 13.83
C GLN A 92 -3.13 10.70 13.63
N PRO A 93 -2.57 10.27 12.48
CA PRO A 93 -1.18 10.57 12.14
C PRO A 93 -1.01 12.07 11.86
N PRO A 94 0.22 12.62 11.97
CA PRO A 94 0.50 14.02 11.65
C PRO A 94 0.08 14.45 10.24
N SER A 95 0.16 13.52 9.27
CA SER A 95 -0.29 13.68 7.89
C SER A 95 -0.67 12.31 7.32
N PHE A 96 -1.45 12.28 6.23
CA PHE A 96 -1.74 11.07 5.46
C PHE A 96 -0.66 10.72 4.45
N GLU A 97 0.36 11.58 4.24
CA GLU A 97 1.52 11.24 3.42
C GLU A 97 2.20 9.97 3.97
N ALA A 98 2.32 8.96 3.11
CA ALA A 98 2.97 7.69 3.42
C ALA A 98 4.39 7.68 2.84
N LEU A 99 4.86 6.55 2.28
CA LEU A 99 6.23 6.43 1.78
C LEU A 99 6.37 6.94 0.33
N GLY A 100 5.30 6.89 -0.48
CA GLY A 100 5.36 7.34 -1.88
C GLY A 100 6.42 6.60 -2.69
N LEU A 101 6.43 5.26 -2.57
CA LEU A 101 7.32 4.35 -3.31
C LEU A 101 6.80 4.09 -4.72
N VAL A 102 5.47 4.15 -4.90
CA VAL A 102 4.81 4.20 -6.20
C VAL A 102 4.04 5.51 -6.34
N PRO A 103 3.86 6.06 -7.56
CA PRO A 103 3.21 7.36 -7.76
C PRO A 103 1.67 7.27 -7.93
N PHE A 104 1.07 6.15 -7.52
CA PHE A 104 -0.37 5.91 -7.60
C PHE A 104 -0.90 5.32 -6.29
N GLN A 105 -2.21 5.43 -6.06
CA GLN A 105 -2.84 4.88 -4.87
C GLN A 105 -3.11 3.38 -5.01
N ILE A 106 -3.09 2.66 -3.89
CA ILE A 106 -3.48 1.25 -3.83
C ILE A 106 -4.61 1.09 -2.81
N ASN A 107 -5.69 0.42 -3.22
CA ASN A 107 -6.73 -0.06 -2.31
C ASN A 107 -6.51 -1.58 -2.10
N PRO A 108 -5.85 -2.01 -1.02
CA PRO A 108 -5.75 -3.43 -0.70
C PRO A 108 -7.13 -3.95 -0.29
N HIS A 109 -7.34 -5.27 -0.41
CA HIS A 109 -8.63 -5.90 -0.09
C HIS A 109 -9.80 -5.23 -0.79
N TYR A 110 -9.61 -4.92 -2.08
CA TYR A 110 -10.70 -4.44 -2.92
C TYR A 110 -11.80 -5.50 -2.95
N LEU A 111 -13.02 -5.07 -2.65
CA LEU A 111 -14.19 -5.92 -2.59
C LEU A 111 -15.18 -5.47 -3.65
N ASP A 112 -15.56 -6.39 -4.54
CA ASP A 112 -16.57 -6.13 -5.55
C ASP A 112 -17.95 -5.87 -4.91
N PRO A 113 -18.79 -5.02 -5.51
CA PRO A 113 -20.19 -4.87 -5.09
C PRO A 113 -20.90 -6.22 -5.08
N ASP A 114 -21.54 -6.59 -3.96
CA ASP A 114 -22.45 -7.74 -3.92
C ASP A 114 -23.84 -7.29 -4.38
N PRO A 115 -24.33 -7.75 -5.55
CA PRO A 115 -25.63 -7.33 -6.09
C PRO A 115 -26.82 -7.77 -5.22
N ARG A 116 -26.60 -8.66 -4.25
CA ARG A 116 -27.64 -9.13 -3.31
C ARG A 116 -27.58 -8.42 -1.97
N SER A 117 -26.60 -7.54 -1.76
CA SER A 117 -26.47 -6.79 -0.51
C SER A 117 -27.67 -5.89 -0.32
N THR A 118 -28.24 -5.90 0.89
CA THR A 118 -29.26 -4.94 1.34
C THR A 118 -28.64 -3.78 2.13
N HIS A 119 -27.31 -3.78 2.28
CA HIS A 119 -26.58 -2.70 2.94
C HIS A 119 -26.72 -1.41 2.12
N LYS A 120 -27.02 -0.30 2.81
CA LYS A 120 -27.27 1.00 2.17
C LYS A 120 -26.05 1.92 2.12
N GLY A 121 -24.95 1.53 2.76
CA GLY A 121 -23.69 2.27 2.68
C GLY A 121 -23.01 2.06 1.33
N GLU A 122 -22.07 2.95 1.03
CA GLU A 122 -21.33 2.97 -0.22
C GLU A 122 -20.49 1.69 -0.38
N THR A 123 -20.57 1.11 -1.56
CA THR A 123 -19.67 0.06 -2.05
C THR A 123 -18.24 0.58 -2.11
N ARG A 124 -17.28 -0.33 -2.25
CA ARG A 124 -15.88 0.09 -2.39
C ARG A 124 -15.66 0.94 -3.64
N GLU A 125 -16.29 0.56 -4.74
CA GLU A 125 -16.22 1.27 -6.02
C GLU A 125 -16.75 2.70 -5.91
N GLU A 126 -17.88 2.91 -5.25
CA GLU A 126 -18.43 4.26 -5.00
C GLU A 126 -17.45 5.11 -4.19
N ARG A 127 -16.90 4.59 -3.07
CA ARG A 127 -15.92 5.34 -2.27
C ARG A 127 -14.65 5.72 -3.03
N LEU A 128 -14.16 4.83 -3.90
CA LEU A 128 -13.00 5.13 -4.74
C LEU A 128 -13.33 6.13 -5.85
N THR A 129 -14.57 6.13 -6.32
CA THR A 129 -15.08 7.12 -7.28
C THR A 129 -15.17 8.49 -6.63
N GLU A 130 -15.78 8.61 -5.44
CA GLU A 130 -15.79 9.83 -4.63
C GLU A 130 -14.38 10.36 -4.37
N PHE A 131 -13.44 9.48 -4.03
CA PHE A 131 -12.03 9.86 -3.88
C PHE A 131 -11.46 10.48 -5.17
N LEU A 132 -11.80 9.95 -6.34
CA LEU A 132 -11.33 10.45 -7.64
C LEU A 132 -12.02 11.74 -8.11
N GLU A 133 -13.18 12.09 -7.55
CA GLU A 133 -13.81 13.40 -7.77
C GLU A 133 -12.95 14.54 -7.20
N GLU A 134 -12.25 14.27 -6.10
CA GLU A 134 -11.40 15.25 -5.40
C GLU A 134 -9.90 15.12 -5.76
N ASN A 135 -9.48 14.00 -6.36
CA ASN A 135 -8.07 13.70 -6.59
C ASN A 135 -7.84 13.15 -8.01
N ASP A 136 -6.82 13.64 -8.70
CA ASP A 136 -6.38 13.11 -10.00
C ASP A 136 -5.14 12.22 -9.80
N VAL A 137 -5.41 10.96 -9.45
CA VAL A 137 -4.38 9.95 -9.20
C VAL A 137 -4.95 8.56 -9.48
N PRO A 138 -4.27 7.68 -10.23
CA PRO A 138 -4.76 6.33 -10.44
C PRO A 138 -4.90 5.56 -9.11
N VAL A 139 -5.95 4.73 -9.00
CA VAL A 139 -6.10 3.80 -7.87
C VAL A 139 -6.10 2.37 -8.39
N LEU A 140 -5.18 1.54 -7.87
CA LEU A 140 -5.15 0.12 -8.12
C LEU A 140 -5.84 -0.64 -6.98
N GLY A 141 -7.03 -1.16 -7.25
CA GLY A 141 -7.76 -2.06 -6.36
C GLY A 141 -7.21 -3.48 -6.44
N LEU A 142 -6.55 -3.94 -5.37
CA LEU A 142 -6.02 -5.29 -5.26
C LEU A 142 -6.97 -6.16 -4.46
N ARG A 143 -7.49 -7.22 -5.08
CA ARG A 143 -8.29 -8.25 -4.41
C ARG A 143 -7.38 -9.09 -3.50
N GLU A 144 -7.94 -9.70 -2.45
CA GLU A 144 -7.18 -10.65 -1.63
C GLU A 144 -6.55 -11.76 -2.50
N GLY A 145 -5.32 -12.17 -2.23
CA GLY A 145 -4.60 -13.14 -3.06
C GLY A 145 -4.02 -12.59 -4.37
N SER A 146 -4.18 -11.28 -4.64
CA SER A 146 -3.43 -10.56 -5.67
C SER A 146 -2.29 -9.74 -5.05
N TRP A 147 -1.28 -9.42 -5.85
CA TRP A 147 -0.17 -8.56 -5.48
C TRP A 147 0.29 -7.69 -6.66
N LEU A 148 0.99 -6.62 -6.33
CA LEU A 148 1.73 -5.80 -7.29
C LEU A 148 3.22 -6.06 -7.11
N ARG A 149 3.93 -6.37 -8.19
CA ARG A 149 5.40 -6.41 -8.18
C ARG A 149 5.94 -5.23 -8.99
N VAL A 150 6.82 -4.44 -8.37
CA VAL A 150 7.57 -3.37 -9.04
C VAL A 150 9.06 -3.72 -8.99
N ALA A 151 9.70 -3.81 -10.15
CA ALA A 151 11.13 -4.08 -10.28
C ALA A 151 11.63 -3.58 -11.63
N ASP A 152 12.83 -2.99 -11.66
CA ASP A 152 13.52 -2.57 -12.90
C ASP A 152 12.66 -1.68 -13.81
N GLY A 153 11.93 -0.73 -13.21
CA GLY A 153 11.04 0.17 -13.94
C GLY A 153 9.77 -0.49 -14.50
N ARG A 154 9.50 -1.74 -14.14
CA ARG A 154 8.29 -2.47 -14.53
C ARG A 154 7.35 -2.67 -13.35
N ALA A 155 6.06 -2.60 -13.60
CA ALA A 155 5.02 -2.94 -12.63
C ALA A 155 4.06 -3.97 -13.24
N ALA A 156 3.77 -5.04 -12.49
CA ALA A 156 2.87 -6.09 -12.95
C ALA A 156 1.95 -6.58 -11.83
N VAL A 157 0.69 -6.83 -12.18
CA VAL A 157 -0.30 -7.48 -11.31
C VAL A 157 -0.04 -8.98 -11.33
N GLY A 158 0.05 -9.59 -10.16
CA GLY A 158 0.19 -11.03 -9.99
C GLY A 158 -0.79 -11.59 -8.97
N GLY A 159 -0.75 -12.91 -8.80
CA GLY A 159 -1.57 -13.65 -7.86
C GLY A 159 -2.73 -14.38 -8.50
N GLU A 160 -3.72 -14.72 -7.69
CA GLU A 160 -4.80 -15.62 -8.10
C GLU A 160 -6.01 -14.89 -8.69
N ARG A 161 -6.12 -13.59 -8.43
CA ARG A 161 -7.29 -12.77 -8.79
C ARG A 161 -6.89 -11.54 -9.58
N PRO A 162 -7.76 -11.08 -10.51
CA PRO A 162 -7.52 -9.84 -11.25
C PRO A 162 -7.50 -8.64 -10.29
N ALA A 163 -6.83 -7.58 -10.71
CA ALA A 163 -6.92 -6.26 -10.08
C ALA A 163 -7.94 -5.38 -10.82
N ARG A 164 -8.33 -4.27 -10.20
CA ARG A 164 -9.23 -3.30 -10.82
C ARG A 164 -8.61 -1.92 -10.79
N LEU A 165 -8.56 -1.25 -11.93
CA LEU A 165 -7.97 0.08 -12.07
C LEU A 165 -9.06 1.15 -12.12
N PHE A 166 -8.91 2.19 -11.31
CA PHE A 166 -9.78 3.34 -11.26
C PHE A 166 -9.01 4.57 -11.71
N LEU A 167 -9.61 5.36 -12.61
CA LEU A 167 -9.08 6.61 -13.13
C LEU A 167 -10.17 7.67 -13.05
N ARG A 168 -9.80 8.92 -12.80
CA ARG A 168 -10.74 10.04 -12.72
C ARG A 168 -11.51 10.18 -14.04
N GLY A 169 -12.83 10.33 -13.93
CA GLY A 169 -13.72 10.53 -15.09
C GLY A 169 -13.83 9.34 -16.04
N ALA A 170 -13.34 8.15 -15.67
CA ALA A 170 -13.38 6.95 -16.49
C ALA A 170 -14.06 5.79 -15.75
N GLN A 171 -14.65 4.87 -16.52
CA GLN A 171 -15.19 3.63 -15.97
C GLN A 171 -14.06 2.74 -15.45
N PRO A 172 -14.22 2.07 -14.28
CA PRO A 172 -13.20 1.17 -13.76
C PRO A 172 -12.91 0.01 -14.72
N ARG A 173 -11.63 -0.32 -14.88
CA ARG A 173 -11.15 -1.35 -15.81
C ARG A 173 -10.63 -2.58 -15.07
N GLU A 174 -11.07 -3.77 -15.47
CA GLU A 174 -10.49 -5.03 -14.98
C GLU A 174 -9.09 -5.25 -15.57
N LEU A 175 -8.18 -5.73 -14.73
CA LEU A 175 -6.82 -6.09 -15.09
C LEU A 175 -6.60 -7.56 -14.76
N ALA A 176 -6.45 -8.39 -15.80
CA ALA A 176 -6.12 -9.79 -15.65
C ALA A 176 -4.82 -10.00 -14.86
N VAL A 177 -4.67 -11.17 -14.24
CA VAL A 177 -3.38 -11.60 -13.66
C VAL A 177 -2.32 -11.58 -14.77
N GLY A 178 -1.15 -11.03 -14.46
CA GLY A 178 -0.06 -10.84 -15.42
C GLY A 178 -0.15 -9.53 -16.21
N SER A 179 -1.19 -8.71 -16.02
CA SER A 179 -1.28 -7.39 -16.63
C SER A 179 -0.06 -6.54 -16.28
N ASP A 180 0.61 -6.03 -17.31
CA ASP A 180 1.59 -4.96 -17.18
C ASP A 180 0.85 -3.67 -16.86
N VAL A 181 1.29 -2.98 -15.82
CA VAL A 181 0.76 -1.69 -15.35
C VAL A 181 1.88 -0.66 -15.19
N SER A 182 2.99 -0.85 -15.91
CA SER A 182 4.18 0.01 -15.84
C SER A 182 3.87 1.46 -16.24
N GLU A 183 2.81 1.70 -17.01
CA GLU A 183 2.34 3.06 -17.31
C GLU A 183 2.03 3.86 -16.04
N LEU A 184 1.55 3.19 -14.99
CA LEU A 184 1.22 3.84 -13.72
C LEU A 184 2.45 4.40 -13.01
N LEU A 185 3.66 3.88 -13.29
CA LEU A 185 4.90 4.37 -12.69
C LEU A 185 5.30 5.77 -13.20
N THR A 186 4.62 6.27 -14.23
CA THR A 186 4.84 7.62 -14.78
C THR A 186 3.73 8.60 -14.38
N ALA A 187 2.77 8.17 -13.56
CA ALA A 187 1.69 9.02 -13.07
C ALA A 187 2.25 10.22 -12.29
N THR A 188 1.59 11.38 -12.43
CA THR A 188 1.85 12.57 -11.61
C THR A 188 0.63 12.76 -10.71
N PRO A 189 0.67 12.27 -9.45
CA PRO A 189 -0.51 12.30 -8.59
C PRO A 189 -0.81 13.72 -8.13
N GLU A 190 -2.06 14.13 -8.25
CA GLU A 190 -2.51 15.45 -7.84
C GLU A 190 -3.68 15.30 -6.87
N PHE A 191 -3.46 15.75 -5.65
CA PHE A 191 -4.43 15.64 -4.57
C PHE A 191 -5.14 16.97 -4.35
N ASP A 192 -6.38 16.90 -3.88
CA ASP A 192 -7.18 18.08 -3.53
C ASP A 192 -7.43 19.02 -4.74
N ARG A 193 -7.55 18.43 -5.94
CA ARG A 193 -7.97 19.13 -7.17
C ARG A 193 -9.45 19.42 -7.09
N ARG A 194 -9.80 20.61 -6.58
CA ARG A 194 -11.15 21.16 -6.75
C ARG A 194 -11.45 21.30 -8.24
N ALA A 195 -12.60 20.77 -8.66
CA ALA A 195 -13.17 21.03 -9.97
C ALA A 195 -13.50 22.53 -10.14
#